data_AF-A0A8J5T3Y7-F1
#
_entry.id   AF-A0A8J5T3Y7-F1
#
_cell.length_a   1.000
_cell.length_b   1.000
_cell.length_c   1.000
_cell.angle_alpha   90.00
_cell.angle_beta   90.00
_cell.angle_gamma   90.00
#
_symmetry.space_group_name_H-M   'P 1'
#
loop_
_entity.id
_entity.type
_entity.pdbx_description
1 polymer ?
#
loop_
_entity_poly.entity_id
_entity_poly.type
_entity_poly.pdbx_seq_one_letter_code
_entity_poly.pdbx_strand_id
1 'polypeptide(L)'
;MNLDGRHLVELLTDVPEITLINTGKPTHILGGTLDLTFISTELVPVAQWEMDDELTSDHFATTTTLRMELLPPPPRPPPRWNTKKANWKLYQDELQKWFSNYEPAEDIDQLNQDLTGAIQHAAEKAIPKTNPTKTTGSTMTKSENRITESTHSEDISDNTLPLRE
;
A
#
# COMPACT_ATOMS: atom_id res chain seq x y z
N MET A 1 32.86 22.65 -12.98
CA MET A 1 32.13 21.54 -12.32
C MET A 1 32.85 21.26 -11.01
N ASN A 2 32.14 21.22 -9.87
CA ASN A 2 32.77 20.91 -8.57
C ASN A 2 33.27 19.46 -8.57
N LEU A 3 34.29 19.16 -7.75
CA LEU A 3 34.87 17.82 -7.69
C LEU A 3 33.83 16.79 -7.22
N ASP A 4 33.00 17.18 -6.26
CA ASP A 4 32.01 16.31 -5.62
C ASP A 4 30.86 15.91 -6.57
N GLY A 5 30.44 16.81 -7.45
CA GLY A 5 29.42 16.50 -8.46
C GLY A 5 29.89 15.49 -9.50
N ARG A 6 31.19 15.36 -9.73
CA ARG A 6 31.73 14.37 -10.69
C ARG A 6 31.55 12.94 -10.20
N HIS A 7 31.75 12.68 -8.91
CA HIS A 7 31.52 11.34 -8.36
C HIS A 7 30.05 10.92 -8.48
N LEU A 8 29.10 11.84 -8.32
CA LEU A 8 27.68 11.56 -8.55
C LEU A 8 27.40 11.23 -10.03
N VAL A 9 28.01 11.96 -10.96
CA VAL A 9 27.86 11.69 -12.40
C VAL A 9 28.43 10.31 -12.76
N GLU A 10 29.61 9.97 -12.24
CA GLU A 10 30.23 8.65 -12.43
C GLU A 10 29.32 7.54 -11.89
N LEU A 11 28.80 7.69 -10.66
CA LEU A 11 27.89 6.71 -10.05
C LEU A 11 26.60 6.54 -10.86
N LEU A 12 26.02 7.62 -11.38
CA LEU A 12 24.81 7.55 -12.21
C LEU A 12 25.08 6.93 -13.58
N THR A 13 26.32 6.98 -14.07
CA THR A 13 26.71 6.29 -15.31
C THR A 13 26.66 4.77 -15.13
N ASP A 14 26.96 4.29 -13.92
CA ASP A 14 26.95 2.87 -13.58
C ASP A 14 25.55 2.33 -13.22
N VAL A 15 24.54 3.20 -13.07
CA VAL A 15 23.16 2.83 -12.71
C VAL A 15 22.16 3.47 -13.68
N PRO A 16 22.04 2.96 -14.92
CA PRO A 16 21.22 3.56 -15.98
C PRO A 16 19.70 3.50 -15.70
N GLU A 17 19.27 2.71 -14.74
CA GLU A 17 17.87 2.59 -14.32
C GLU A 17 17.40 3.78 -13.46
N ILE A 18 18.31 4.69 -13.08
CA ILE A 18 18.03 5.87 -12.27
C ILE A 18 18.32 7.13 -13.11
N THR A 19 17.42 8.11 -13.04
CA THR A 19 17.54 9.38 -13.77
C THR A 19 17.26 10.58 -12.84
N LEU A 20 18.04 11.65 -13.03
CA LEU A 20 17.82 12.95 -12.39
C LEU A 20 16.71 13.71 -13.12
N ILE A 21 15.71 14.20 -12.40
CA ILE A 21 14.56 14.92 -12.99
C ILE A 21 14.52 16.42 -12.69
N ASN A 22 15.49 16.92 -11.92
CA ASN A 22 15.60 18.36 -11.65
C ASN A 22 15.75 19.16 -12.94
N THR A 23 15.13 20.34 -12.98
CA THR A 23 15.16 21.24 -14.14
C THR A 23 16.37 22.19 -14.14
N GLY A 24 17.26 22.08 -13.15
CA GLY A 24 18.38 23.00 -12.94
C GLY A 24 18.00 24.35 -12.31
N LYS A 25 16.74 24.53 -11.90
CA LYS A 25 16.33 25.67 -11.08
C LYS A 25 17.03 25.63 -9.73
N PRO A 26 17.51 26.78 -9.20
CA PRO A 26 18.07 26.85 -7.86
C PRO A 26 17.08 26.36 -6.81
N THR A 27 17.57 25.63 -5.81
CA THR A 27 16.79 25.12 -4.68
C THR A 27 17.12 25.87 -3.38
N HIS A 28 17.88 26.95 -3.47
CA HIS A 28 18.28 27.78 -2.34
C HIS A 28 18.29 29.26 -2.73
N ILE A 29 17.96 30.15 -1.80
CA ILE A 29 17.81 31.60 -2.04
C ILE A 29 19.09 32.25 -2.58
N LEU A 30 20.26 31.81 -2.09
CA LEU A 30 21.57 32.32 -2.56
C LEU A 30 22.03 31.66 -3.89
N GLY A 31 21.17 30.89 -4.54
CA GLY A 31 21.51 30.07 -5.69
C GLY A 31 22.04 28.70 -5.30
N GLY A 32 22.25 27.84 -6.31
CA GLY A 32 22.68 26.45 -6.14
C GLY A 32 21.55 25.43 -6.31
N THR A 33 21.88 24.24 -6.80
CA THR A 33 20.93 23.17 -7.16
C THR A 33 21.28 21.87 -6.44
N LEU A 34 21.60 21.96 -5.14
CA LEU A 34 22.15 20.83 -4.39
C LEU A 34 21.08 19.81 -3.99
N ASP A 35 19.81 20.21 -3.98
CA ASP A 35 18.69 19.32 -3.67
C ASP A 35 18.29 18.56 -4.93
N LEU A 36 18.75 17.32 -5.04
CA LEU A 36 18.58 16.47 -6.22
C LEU A 36 17.47 15.43 -6.01
N THR A 37 16.69 15.18 -7.05
CA THR A 37 15.64 14.18 -7.10
C THR A 37 15.95 13.16 -8.18
N PHE A 38 16.15 11.92 -7.75
CA PHE A 38 16.39 10.77 -8.63
C PHE A 38 15.17 9.85 -8.61
N ILE A 39 14.76 9.38 -9.78
CA ILE A 39 13.69 8.40 -9.92
C ILE A 39 14.14 7.25 -10.82
N SER A 40 13.40 6.14 -10.78
CA SER A 40 13.60 5.11 -11.80
C SER A 40 13.24 5.67 -13.18
N THR A 41 14.04 5.35 -14.20
CA THR A 41 13.84 5.80 -15.58
C THR A 41 12.44 5.45 -16.09
N GLU A 42 11.88 4.32 -15.66
CA GLU A 42 10.51 3.88 -16.00
C GLU A 42 9.40 4.79 -15.46
N LEU A 43 9.68 5.59 -14.43
CA LEU A 43 8.73 6.52 -13.83
C LEU A 43 8.74 7.91 -14.50
N VAL A 44 9.74 8.22 -15.33
CA VAL A 44 9.88 9.53 -16.00
C VAL A 44 8.62 9.95 -16.77
N PRO A 45 7.95 9.07 -17.54
CA PRO A 45 6.76 9.47 -18.31
C PRO A 45 5.57 9.91 -17.46
N VAL A 46 5.53 9.49 -16.19
CA VAL A 46 4.44 9.80 -15.25
C VAL A 46 4.87 10.75 -14.14
N ALA A 47 6.13 11.19 -14.13
CA ALA A 47 6.68 12.08 -13.12
C ALA A 47 6.60 13.54 -13.56
N GLN A 48 6.25 14.42 -12.62
CA GLN A 48 6.28 15.87 -12.77
C GLN A 48 7.04 16.46 -11.58
N TRP A 49 8.14 17.16 -11.85
CA TRP A 49 8.97 17.81 -10.83
C TRP A 49 8.77 19.32 -10.89
N GLU A 50 8.52 19.94 -9.73
CA GLU A 50 8.34 21.38 -9.59
C GLU A 50 9.06 21.88 -8.34
N MET A 51 9.41 23.16 -8.36
CA MET A 51 9.97 23.88 -7.21
C MET A 51 8.93 24.90 -6.74
N ASP A 52 8.77 25.00 -5.43
CA ASP A 52 7.84 25.88 -4.73
C ASP A 52 8.65 26.93 -3.95
N ASP A 53 8.41 28.20 -4.27
CA ASP A 53 9.07 29.37 -3.70
C ASP A 53 8.22 30.12 -2.67
N GLU A 54 7.05 29.60 -2.30
CA GLU A 54 6.13 30.24 -1.36
C GLU A 54 6.51 30.04 0.11
N LEU A 55 7.43 29.12 0.41
CA LEU A 55 7.89 28.83 1.77
C LEU A 55 8.98 29.80 2.25
N THR A 56 8.95 30.14 3.54
CA THR A 56 9.85 31.13 4.16
C THR A 56 11.24 30.58 4.57
N SER A 57 11.61 29.40 4.07
CA SER A 57 12.95 28.81 4.31
C SER A 57 13.96 29.35 3.31
N ASP A 58 15.25 29.29 3.67
CA ASP A 58 16.38 29.51 2.76
C ASP A 58 16.51 28.46 1.64
N HIS A 59 15.95 27.27 1.82
CA HIS A 59 15.76 26.26 0.78
C HIS A 59 14.34 26.30 0.20
N PHE A 60 14.24 26.28 -1.12
CA PHE A 60 12.96 26.13 -1.82
C PHE A 60 12.50 24.68 -1.76
N ALA A 61 11.20 24.48 -1.52
CA ALA A 61 10.65 23.13 -1.53
C ALA A 61 10.59 22.58 -2.94
N THR A 62 10.66 21.26 -3.07
CA THR A 62 10.51 20.58 -4.34
C THR A 62 9.40 19.54 -4.22
N THR A 63 8.55 19.47 -5.24
CA THR A 63 7.42 18.56 -5.31
C THR A 63 7.59 17.67 -6.52
N THR A 64 7.56 16.35 -6.29
CA THR A 64 7.52 15.35 -7.36
C THR A 64 6.19 14.63 -7.33
N THR A 65 5.39 14.81 -8.38
CA THR A 65 4.10 14.15 -8.55
C THR A 65 4.23 12.96 -9.48
N LEU A 66 3.80 11.78 -9.04
CA LEU A 66 3.72 10.57 -9.88
C LEU A 66 2.26 10.31 -10.27
N ARG A 67 1.94 10.46 -11.55
CA ARG A 67 0.60 10.23 -12.10
C ARG A 67 0.42 8.76 -12.48
N MET A 68 0.18 7.93 -11.48
CA MET A 68 -0.05 6.50 -11.69
C MET A 68 -1.52 6.14 -11.57
N GLU A 69 -1.97 5.21 -12.43
CA GLU A 69 -3.28 4.60 -12.27
C GLU A 69 -3.29 3.73 -11.01
N LEU A 70 -4.33 3.89 -10.19
CA LEU A 70 -4.56 3.00 -9.06
C LEU A 70 -4.83 1.60 -9.61
N LEU A 71 -4.00 0.65 -9.22
CA LEU A 71 -4.30 -0.75 -9.48
C LEU A 71 -5.69 -1.07 -8.92
N PRO A 72 -6.51 -1.87 -9.63
CA PRO A 72 -7.76 -2.33 -9.07
C PRO A 72 -7.47 -3.01 -7.73
N PRO A 73 -8.34 -2.85 -6.74
CA PRO A 73 -8.16 -3.53 -5.46
C PRO A 73 -8.03 -5.03 -5.71
N PRO A 74 -7.19 -5.74 -4.95
CA PRO A 74 -7.04 -7.17 -5.12
C PRO A 74 -8.41 -7.87 -4.97
N PRO A 75 -8.64 -8.97 -5.70
CA PRO A 75 -9.90 -9.70 -5.60
C PRO A 75 -10.15 -10.14 -4.16
N ARG A 76 -11.43 -10.22 -3.77
CA ARG A 76 -11.79 -10.67 -2.42
C ARG A 76 -11.27 -12.10 -2.22
N PRO A 77 -10.73 -12.43 -1.03
CA PRO A 77 -10.32 -13.80 -0.74
C PRO A 77 -11.54 -14.72 -0.83
N PRO A 78 -11.37 -15.96 -1.35
CA PRO A 78 -12.48 -16.89 -1.48
C PRO A 78 -13.04 -17.29 -0.09
N PRO A 79 -14.33 -17.65 -0.01
CA PRO A 79 -14.92 -18.21 1.21
C PRO A 79 -14.12 -19.43 1.71
N ARG A 80 -13.80 -19.45 3.02
CA ARG A 80 -13.08 -20.54 3.68
C ARG A 80 -14.02 -21.34 4.56
N TRP A 81 -13.74 -22.61 4.83
CA TRP A 81 -14.50 -23.37 5.81
C TRP A 81 -14.46 -22.71 7.19
N ASN A 82 -15.61 -22.50 7.80
CA ASN A 82 -15.73 -21.95 9.14
C ASN A 82 -15.89 -23.08 10.15
N THR A 83 -14.77 -23.72 10.51
CA THR A 83 -14.73 -24.85 11.45
C THR A 83 -15.24 -24.50 12.85
N LYS A 84 -15.25 -23.22 13.23
CA LYS A 84 -15.85 -22.75 14.50
C LYS A 84 -17.37 -22.88 14.53
N LYS A 85 -18.02 -22.84 13.35
CA LYS A 85 -19.48 -22.99 13.20
C LYS A 85 -19.87 -24.35 12.62
N ALA A 86 -18.94 -25.30 12.56
CA ALA A 86 -19.20 -26.63 12.07
C ALA A 86 -20.19 -27.37 12.97
N ASN A 87 -21.15 -28.06 12.36
CA ASN A 87 -21.95 -29.06 13.04
C ASN A 87 -21.19 -30.40 13.02
N TRP A 88 -20.28 -30.59 13.98
CA TRP A 88 -19.44 -31.79 14.04
C TRP A 88 -20.24 -33.09 14.19
N LYS A 89 -21.42 -33.02 14.83
CA LYS A 89 -22.30 -34.19 14.92
C LYS A 89 -22.84 -34.60 13.55
N LEU A 90 -23.35 -33.65 12.76
CA LEU A 90 -23.81 -33.93 11.39
C LEU A 90 -22.66 -34.43 10.51
N TYR A 91 -21.47 -33.84 10.63
CA TYR A 91 -20.28 -34.28 9.90
C TYR A 91 -19.95 -35.75 10.19
N GLN A 92 -19.92 -36.12 11.48
CA GLN A 92 -19.68 -37.49 11.91
C GLN A 92 -20.78 -38.45 11.46
N ASP A 93 -22.05 -38.05 11.59
CA ASP A 93 -23.19 -38.89 11.19
C ASP A 93 -23.18 -39.15 9.67
N GLU A 94 -22.81 -38.17 8.84
CA GLU A 94 -22.66 -38.35 7.38
C GLU A 94 -21.48 -39.27 7.02
N LEU A 95 -20.32 -39.13 7.67
CA LEU A 95 -19.18 -40.02 7.44
C LEU A 95 -19.47 -41.45 7.90
N GLN A 96 -20.10 -41.62 9.06
CA GLN A 96 -20.47 -42.93 9.57
C GLN A 96 -21.46 -43.60 8.63
N LYS A 97 -22.44 -42.85 8.11
CA LYS A 97 -23.38 -43.34 7.10
C LYS A 97 -22.68 -43.77 5.83
N TRP A 98 -21.71 -43.00 5.33
CA TRP A 98 -20.93 -43.40 4.16
C TRP A 98 -20.14 -44.68 4.43
N PHE A 99 -19.39 -44.72 5.54
CA PHE A 99 -18.55 -45.85 5.90
C PHE A 99 -19.34 -47.15 6.09
N SER A 100 -20.52 -47.10 6.71
CA SER A 100 -21.38 -48.28 6.90
C SER A 100 -21.94 -48.86 5.61
N ASN A 101 -21.93 -48.10 4.51
CA ASN A 101 -22.42 -48.55 3.19
C ASN A 101 -21.30 -48.66 2.15
N TYR A 102 -20.03 -48.47 2.54
CA TYR A 102 -18.91 -48.44 1.62
C TYR A 102 -18.27 -49.82 1.48
N GLU A 103 -18.14 -50.27 0.23
CA GLU A 103 -17.33 -51.44 -0.13
C GLU A 103 -15.99 -50.96 -0.70
N PRO A 104 -14.84 -51.32 -0.11
CA PRO A 104 -13.54 -50.84 -0.55
C PRO A 104 -13.22 -51.26 -2.00
N ALA A 105 -12.80 -50.29 -2.81
CA ALA A 105 -12.23 -50.56 -4.12
C ALA A 105 -10.90 -51.35 -4.01
N GLU A 106 -10.62 -52.21 -5.00
CA GLU A 106 -9.34 -52.94 -5.11
C GLU A 106 -8.19 -52.01 -5.52
N ASP A 107 -8.51 -50.95 -6.26
CA ASP A 107 -7.55 -49.94 -6.69
C ASP A 107 -7.35 -48.85 -5.62
N ILE A 108 -6.08 -48.56 -5.33
CA ILE A 108 -5.69 -47.57 -4.32
C ILE A 108 -6.10 -46.16 -4.74
N ASP A 109 -5.99 -45.84 -6.04
CA ASP A 109 -6.36 -44.51 -6.53
C ASP A 109 -7.85 -44.27 -6.40
N GLN A 110 -8.67 -45.27 -6.75
CA GLN A 110 -10.11 -45.22 -6.54
C GLN A 110 -10.48 -45.11 -5.06
N LEU A 111 -9.84 -45.89 -4.18
CA LEU A 111 -10.09 -45.82 -2.75
C LEU A 111 -9.76 -44.44 -2.16
N ASN A 112 -8.68 -43.80 -2.62
CA ASN A 112 -8.33 -42.44 -2.21
C ASN A 112 -9.34 -41.41 -2.71
N GLN A 113 -9.83 -41.54 -3.94
CA GLN A 113 -10.87 -40.67 -4.48
C GLN A 113 -12.18 -40.80 -3.70
N ASP A 114 -12.60 -42.03 -3.39
CA ASP A 114 -13.85 -42.30 -2.68
C ASP A 114 -13.80 -41.73 -1.25
N LEU A 115 -12.70 -41.95 -0.53
CA LEU A 115 -12.50 -41.40 0.81
C LEU A 115 -12.44 -39.86 0.80
N THR A 116 -11.72 -39.28 -0.15
CA THR A 116 -11.61 -37.82 -0.30
C THR A 116 -12.98 -37.20 -0.61
N GLY A 117 -13.75 -37.83 -1.49
CA GLY A 117 -15.10 -37.42 -1.85
C GLY A 117 -16.04 -37.46 -0.65
N ALA A 118 -15.99 -38.52 0.16
CA ALA A 118 -16.79 -38.64 1.37
C ALA A 118 -16.49 -37.53 2.40
N ILE A 119 -15.20 -37.24 2.62
CA ILE A 119 -14.75 -36.15 3.51
C ILE A 119 -15.26 -34.79 3.01
N GLN A 120 -15.14 -34.52 1.71
CA GLN A 120 -15.60 -33.27 1.11
C GLN A 120 -17.12 -33.13 1.20
N HIS A 121 -17.87 -34.18 0.87
CA HIS A 121 -19.34 -34.19 0.93
C HIS A 121 -19.86 -33.96 2.36
N ALA A 122 -19.26 -34.62 3.35
CA ALA A 122 -19.60 -34.39 4.75
C ALA A 122 -19.29 -32.95 5.19
N ALA A 123 -18.15 -32.39 4.74
CA ALA A 123 -17.78 -31.01 5.03
C ALA A 123 -18.76 -30.01 4.40
N GLU A 124 -19.17 -30.22 3.15
CA GLU A 124 -20.14 -29.38 2.42
C GLU A 124 -21.49 -29.27 3.14
N LYS A 125 -21.97 -30.37 3.73
CA LYS A 125 -23.22 -30.37 4.48
C LYS A 125 -23.10 -29.77 5.87
N ALA A 126 -21.98 -30.01 6.55
CA ALA A 126 -21.87 -29.77 7.99
C ALA A 126 -21.10 -28.51 8.37
N ILE A 127 -20.23 -27.99 7.49
CA ILE A 127 -19.34 -26.88 7.79
C ILE A 127 -19.72 -25.68 6.91
N PRO A 128 -20.27 -24.60 7.47
CA PRO A 128 -20.57 -23.41 6.66
C PRO A 128 -19.26 -22.74 6.20
N LYS A 129 -19.30 -22.06 5.04
CA LYS A 129 -18.18 -21.23 4.58
C LYS A 129 -18.27 -19.80 5.18
N THR A 130 -17.14 -19.13 5.32
CA THR A 130 -17.07 -17.74 5.78
C THR A 130 -17.71 -16.82 4.74
N ASN A 131 -18.50 -15.84 5.20
CA ASN A 131 -18.99 -14.81 4.30
C ASN A 131 -17.80 -13.99 3.77
N PRO A 132 -17.81 -13.60 2.48
CA PRO A 132 -16.84 -12.64 2.00
C PRO A 132 -17.00 -11.34 2.79
N THR A 133 -15.93 -10.89 3.44
CA THR A 133 -15.95 -9.65 4.20
C THR A 133 -16.31 -8.50 3.26
N LYS A 134 -17.37 -7.74 3.59
CA LYS A 134 -17.66 -6.47 2.94
C LYS A 134 -16.62 -5.46 3.42
N THR A 135 -15.47 -5.38 2.77
CA THR A 135 -14.70 -4.13 2.77
C THR A 135 -15.57 -3.08 2.09
N THR A 136 -16.24 -2.25 2.89
CA THR A 136 -16.57 -0.90 2.46
C THR A 136 -15.24 -0.26 2.07
N GLY A 137 -15.17 0.30 0.87
CA GLY A 137 -14.02 1.08 0.44
C GLY A 137 -13.93 2.33 1.31
N SER A 138 -13.43 2.18 2.53
CA SER A 138 -12.93 3.29 3.32
C SER A 138 -11.56 3.59 2.75
N THR A 139 -11.54 4.37 1.68
CA THR A 139 -10.36 5.11 1.27
C THR A 139 -10.07 6.10 2.39
N MET A 140 -9.49 5.62 3.49
CA MET A 140 -8.84 6.48 4.47
C MET A 140 -7.53 6.89 3.84
N THR A 141 -7.58 7.93 3.00
CA THR A 141 -6.47 8.82 2.70
C THR A 141 -5.97 9.36 4.04
N LYS A 142 -5.06 8.62 4.68
CA LYS A 142 -4.34 9.04 5.90
C LYS A 142 -3.51 10.33 5.66
N SER A 143 -3.51 10.85 4.44
CA SER A 143 -2.88 12.10 4.01
C SER A 143 -3.71 13.36 4.27
N GLU A 144 -5.03 13.29 4.46
CA GLU A 144 -5.86 14.50 4.63
C GLU A 144 -5.80 15.10 6.04
N ASN A 145 -5.41 14.32 7.05
CA ASN A 145 -5.33 14.80 8.44
C ASN A 145 -4.02 15.52 8.79
N ARG A 146 -3.07 15.69 7.87
CA ARG A 146 -1.79 16.37 8.18
C ARG A 146 -1.78 17.87 7.85
N ILE A 147 -2.79 18.38 7.14
CA ILE A 147 -2.81 19.78 6.69
C ILE A 147 -3.49 20.71 7.74
N THR A 148 -4.19 20.16 8.73
CA THR A 148 -4.96 20.97 9.70
C THR A 148 -4.23 21.36 10.98
N GLU A 149 -2.95 21.01 11.17
CA GLU A 149 -2.22 21.29 12.43
C GLU A 149 -1.28 22.52 12.41
N SER A 150 -1.27 23.32 11.35
CA SER A 150 -0.43 24.53 11.26
C SER A 150 -1.20 25.82 11.01
N THR A 151 -2.38 25.97 11.62
CA THR A 151 -2.92 27.30 11.97
C THR A 151 -2.73 27.52 13.46
N HIS A 152 -1.50 27.85 13.86
CA HIS A 152 -1.25 28.43 15.17
C HIS A 152 -1.61 29.92 15.05
N SER A 153 -2.74 30.31 15.64
CA SER A 153 -3.11 31.71 15.78
C SER A 153 -2.06 32.42 16.64
N GLU A 154 -1.30 33.33 16.04
CA GLU A 154 -0.62 34.38 16.79
C GLU A 154 -1.68 35.39 17.22
N ASP A 155 -2.13 35.28 18.47
CA ASP A 155 -2.84 36.36 19.17
C ASP A 155 -1.84 37.50 19.40
N ILE A 156 -1.88 38.50 18.53
CA ILE A 156 -1.25 39.81 18.76
C ILE A 156 -2.11 40.53 19.79
N SER A 157 -1.78 40.39 21.08
CA SER A 157 -2.25 41.33 22.10
C SER A 157 -1.31 42.53 22.14
N ASP A 158 -1.82 43.62 21.55
CA ASP A 158 -1.46 45.02 21.72
C ASP A 158 -0.94 45.33 23.14
N ASN A 159 0.27 45.87 23.24
CA ASN A 159 0.75 46.51 24.45
C ASN A 159 1.42 47.83 24.11
N THR A 160 0.57 48.82 23.88
CA THR A 160 0.90 50.24 23.82
C THR A 160 1.57 50.69 25.13
N LEU A 161 2.84 51.10 25.09
CA LEU A 161 3.53 51.81 26.19
C LEU A 161 3.34 53.32 26.03
N PRO A 162 3.01 54.08 27.09
CA PRO A 162 2.83 55.52 26.97
C PRO A 162 4.18 56.25 27.00
N LEU A 163 4.28 57.25 26.12
CA LEU A 163 5.28 58.31 26.14
C LEU A 163 5.26 59.03 27.50
N ARG A 164 6.44 59.28 28.09
CA ARG A 164 6.63 60.29 29.12
C ARG A 164 7.58 61.36 28.59
N GLU A 165 7.16 62.60 28.83
CA GLU A 165 7.80 63.87 28.52
C GLU A 165 9.19 64.03 29.15
#